data_AF-A0A942B7H9-F1
#
_entry.id   AF-A0A942B7H9-F1
#
_cell.length_a   1.000
_cell.length_b   1.000
_cell.length_c   1.000
_cell.angle_alpha   90.00
_cell.angle_beta   90.00
_cell.angle_gamma   90.00
#
_symmetry.space_group_name_H-M   'P 1'
#
loop_
_entity.id
_entity.type
_entity.pdbx_description
1 polymer ?
#
loop_
_entity_poly.entity_id
_entity_poly.type
_entity_poly.pdbx_seq_one_letter_code
_entity_poly.pdbx_strand_id
1 'polypeptide(L)'
;MKTLSLALFFVLCLAAASPAQKKPSYGTKSKSGQTKRGGTASGTVTSKPGSVSGSGTATSKNGKTVSGNGNVTYGKGKASASGTVTGPKGKSASASGQATYGNGTVSGSGTATGPNGKTASGSGTVTNTGSGYDYTVSGTGSNGNTKTKSGTANGSKKGKLKGRKG
;
A
#
# COMPACT_ATOMS: atom_id res chain seq x y z
N MET A 1 -13.23 22.93 -15.51
CA MET A 1 -13.62 21.61 -14.97
C MET A 1 -12.33 20.87 -14.66
N LYS A 2 -11.93 20.81 -13.38
CA LYS A 2 -10.61 20.32 -12.96
C LYS A 2 -10.71 18.84 -12.63
N THR A 3 -9.97 18.03 -13.38
CA THR A 3 -9.83 16.59 -13.20
C THR A 3 -9.34 16.29 -11.80
N LEU A 4 -10.14 15.53 -11.04
CA LEU A 4 -9.72 14.98 -9.75
C LEU A 4 -8.56 14.03 -10.05
N SER A 5 -7.32 14.45 -9.77
CA SER A 5 -6.12 13.63 -9.86
C SER A 5 -6.29 12.40 -8.96
N LEU A 6 -6.74 11.30 -9.57
CA LEU A 6 -6.71 9.95 -9.01
C LEU A 6 -5.27 9.41 -9.09
N ALA A 7 -4.32 10.19 -8.59
CA ALA A 7 -2.89 9.95 -8.68
C ALA A 7 -2.22 10.54 -7.44
N LEU A 8 -2.41 9.90 -6.29
CA LEU A 8 -1.47 9.78 -5.16
C LEU A 8 -2.22 9.23 -3.93
N PHE A 9 -2.53 7.94 -3.93
CA PHE A 9 -2.56 7.19 -2.67
C PHE A 9 -1.57 6.02 -2.80
N PHE A 10 -0.39 6.34 -3.31
CA PHE A 10 0.82 5.58 -3.05
C PHE A 10 1.29 5.97 -1.63
N VAL A 11 0.59 5.46 -0.64
CA VAL A 11 1.08 5.45 0.74
C VAL A 11 1.39 3.99 1.05
N LEU A 12 2.44 3.49 0.40
CA LEU A 12 3.29 2.50 1.06
C LEU A 12 4.02 3.28 2.16
N CYS A 13 3.32 3.50 3.28
CA CYS A 13 3.95 3.99 4.48
C CYS A 13 4.93 2.90 4.92
N LEU A 14 6.19 3.08 4.52
CA LEU A 14 7.33 2.46 5.14
C LEU A 14 7.40 3.00 6.56
N ALA A 15 6.55 2.48 7.45
CA ALA A 15 6.63 2.77 8.87
C ALA A 15 7.81 1.97 9.45
N ALA A 16 9.02 2.42 9.15
CA ALA A 16 10.14 2.26 10.04
C ALA A 16 9.87 3.17 11.25
N ALA A 17 9.15 2.64 12.23
CA ALA A 17 9.00 3.27 13.52
C ALA A 17 9.21 2.20 14.58
N SER A 18 10.44 2.12 15.08
CA SER A 18 10.71 1.61 16.41
C SER A 18 10.50 2.75 17.40
N PRO A 19 9.38 2.79 18.12
CA PRO A 19 9.36 3.27 19.49
C PRO A 19 9.06 2.08 20.41
N ALA A 20 9.78 2.00 21.53
CA ALA A 20 9.62 1.04 22.61
C ALA A 20 8.21 0.42 22.69
N GLN A 21 8.08 -0.85 22.31
CA GLN A 21 6.78 -1.50 22.21
C GLN A 21 6.27 -1.87 23.61
N LYS A 22 5.30 -1.09 24.11
CA LYS A 22 4.24 -1.64 24.97
C LYS A 22 3.77 -2.97 24.36
N LYS A 23 3.59 -4.02 25.17
CA LYS A 23 3.10 -5.33 24.74
C LYS A 23 1.94 -5.15 23.73
N PRO A 24 2.02 -5.70 22.51
CA PRO A 24 0.96 -5.54 21.53
C PRO A 24 -0.34 -6.11 22.10
N SER A 25 -1.32 -5.25 22.33
CA SER A 25 -2.67 -5.69 22.71
C SER A 25 -3.34 -6.26 21.46
N TYR A 26 -3.32 -7.58 21.33
CA TYR A 26 -4.10 -8.30 20.33
C TYR A 26 -5.59 -8.25 20.67
N GLY A 27 -6.42 -8.26 19.65
CA GLY A 27 -7.88 -8.21 19.80
C GLY A 27 -8.55 -7.31 18.78
N THR A 28 -9.87 -7.23 18.91
CA THR A 28 -10.74 -6.48 18.02
C THR A 28 -11.21 -5.20 18.71
N LYS A 29 -11.08 -4.07 18.03
CA LYS A 29 -11.63 -2.78 18.46
C LYS A 29 -12.62 -2.31 17.43
N SER A 30 -13.82 -1.97 17.87
CA SER A 30 -14.86 -1.41 17.02
C SER A 30 -15.29 -0.05 17.55
N LYS A 31 -15.61 0.86 16.64
CA LYS A 31 -16.20 2.16 16.96
C LYS A 31 -17.25 2.50 15.93
N SER A 32 -18.39 2.98 16.39
CA SER A 32 -19.43 3.56 15.56
C SER A 32 -19.87 4.90 16.12
N GLY A 33 -20.47 5.74 15.29
CA GLY A 33 -20.99 7.02 15.72
C GLY A 33 -21.75 7.74 14.64
N GLN A 34 -22.50 8.75 15.07
CA GLN A 34 -23.25 9.65 14.21
C GLN A 34 -22.57 11.04 14.22
N THR A 35 -22.51 11.67 13.06
CA THR A 35 -22.06 13.04 12.91
C THR A 35 -23.19 14.00 13.31
N LYS A 36 -22.82 15.22 13.76
CA LYS A 36 -23.80 16.30 14.03
C LYS A 36 -24.70 16.63 12.84
N ARG A 37 -24.30 16.23 11.62
CA ARG A 37 -25.01 16.46 10.35
C ARG A 37 -25.83 15.24 9.88
N GLY A 38 -26.05 14.24 10.73
CA GLY A 38 -26.95 13.11 10.47
C GLY A 38 -26.37 11.93 9.66
N GLY A 39 -25.08 11.94 9.33
CA GLY A 39 -24.40 10.75 8.75
C GLY A 39 -23.89 9.80 9.84
N THR A 40 -23.72 8.52 9.52
CA THR A 40 -23.18 7.49 10.41
C THR A 40 -21.85 6.94 9.89
N ALA A 41 -21.00 6.46 10.80
CA ALA A 41 -19.81 5.71 10.43
C ALA A 41 -19.57 4.59 11.43
N SER A 42 -19.01 3.49 10.95
CA SER A 42 -18.55 2.38 11.78
C SER A 42 -17.24 1.84 11.25
N GLY A 43 -16.43 1.29 12.15
CA GLY A 43 -15.19 0.64 11.78
C GLY A 43 -14.77 -0.37 12.82
N THR A 44 -14.08 -1.40 12.36
CA THR A 44 -13.51 -2.46 13.16
C THR A 44 -12.06 -2.67 12.75
N VAL A 45 -11.17 -2.83 13.72
CA VAL A 45 -9.77 -3.21 13.52
C VAL A 45 -9.49 -4.43 14.38
N THR A 46 -8.95 -5.47 13.77
CA THR A 46 -8.57 -6.72 14.41
C THR A 46 -7.07 -6.89 14.31
N SER A 47 -6.38 -6.96 15.46
CA SER A 47 -4.94 -7.22 15.53
C SER A 47 -4.69 -8.63 16.06
N LYS A 48 -3.92 -9.41 15.32
CA LYS A 48 -3.46 -10.76 15.68
C LYS A 48 -1.94 -10.84 15.52
N PRO A 49 -1.27 -11.82 16.14
CA PRO A 49 0.15 -12.06 15.84
C PRO A 49 0.35 -12.22 14.32
N GLY A 50 1.25 -11.42 13.75
CA GLY A 50 1.59 -11.46 12.33
C GLY A 50 0.50 -10.94 11.37
N SER A 51 -0.60 -10.36 11.85
CA SER A 51 -1.60 -9.77 10.96
C SER A 51 -2.46 -8.69 11.61
N VAL A 52 -2.86 -7.70 10.82
CA VAL A 52 -3.83 -6.67 11.19
C VAL A 52 -4.83 -6.55 10.06
N SER A 53 -6.12 -6.59 10.36
CA SER A 53 -7.17 -6.31 9.39
C SER A 53 -8.12 -5.24 9.92
N GLY A 54 -8.77 -4.54 9.01
CA GLY A 54 -9.78 -3.56 9.34
C GLY A 54 -10.85 -3.48 8.29
N SER A 55 -12.02 -3.04 8.70
CA SER A 55 -13.12 -2.71 7.82
C SER A 55 -13.89 -1.53 8.37
N GLY A 56 -14.62 -0.84 7.50
CA GLY A 56 -15.46 0.26 7.91
C GLY A 56 -16.47 0.66 6.85
N THR A 57 -17.49 1.37 7.32
CA THR A 57 -18.57 1.93 6.53
C THR A 57 -18.83 3.36 6.97
N ALA A 58 -19.20 4.21 6.02
CA ALA A 58 -19.64 5.57 6.30
C ALA A 58 -20.84 5.89 5.41
N THR A 59 -21.94 6.29 6.01
CA THR A 59 -23.19 6.65 5.33
C THR A 59 -23.48 8.11 5.57
N SER A 60 -23.60 8.88 4.49
CA SER A 60 -24.03 10.28 4.58
C SER A 60 -25.50 10.39 5.00
N LYS A 61 -25.92 11.57 5.48
CA LYS A 61 -27.33 11.87 5.79
C LYS A 61 -28.30 11.62 4.62
N ASN A 62 -27.78 11.62 3.39
CA ASN A 62 -28.55 11.40 2.16
C ASN A 62 -28.52 9.91 1.74
N GLY A 63 -28.16 8.99 2.63
CA GLY A 63 -28.14 7.53 2.38
C GLY A 63 -27.00 7.00 1.51
N LYS A 64 -26.10 7.87 1.01
CA LYS A 64 -24.93 7.43 0.24
C LYS A 64 -23.88 6.79 1.14
N THR A 65 -23.54 5.53 0.87
CA THR A 65 -22.61 4.73 1.68
C THR A 65 -21.28 4.48 0.97
N VAL A 66 -20.18 4.60 1.69
CA VAL A 66 -18.86 4.13 1.29
C VAL A 66 -18.47 3.01 2.25
N SER A 67 -17.88 1.94 1.74
CA SER A 67 -17.31 0.89 2.57
C SER A 67 -15.88 0.60 2.15
N GLY A 68 -15.09 0.05 3.06
CA GLY A 68 -13.76 -0.43 2.74
C GLY A 68 -13.27 -1.46 3.72
N ASN A 69 -12.29 -2.22 3.27
CA ASN A 69 -11.58 -3.19 4.09
C ASN A 69 -10.10 -3.23 3.71
N GLY A 70 -9.30 -3.77 4.61
CA GLY A 70 -7.90 -4.03 4.36
C GLY A 70 -7.33 -5.04 5.32
N ASN A 71 -6.24 -5.66 4.91
CA ASN A 71 -5.48 -6.62 5.69
C ASN A 71 -4.00 -6.42 5.41
N VAL A 72 -3.19 -6.58 6.44
CA VAL A 72 -1.74 -6.61 6.39
C VAL A 72 -1.30 -7.85 7.15
N THR A 73 -0.41 -8.63 6.55
CA THR A 73 0.19 -9.82 7.15
C THR A 73 1.71 -9.67 7.10
N TYR A 74 2.41 -10.08 8.15
CA TYR A 74 3.86 -10.02 8.24
C TYR A 74 4.39 -11.22 9.03
N GLY A 75 5.47 -11.82 8.56
CA GLY A 75 6.11 -12.95 9.24
C GLY A 75 7.19 -13.61 8.38
N LYS A 76 8.17 -14.25 9.03
CA LYS A 76 9.22 -15.10 8.41
C LYS A 76 9.73 -14.59 7.05
N GLY A 77 10.21 -13.34 7.01
CA GLY A 77 10.79 -12.76 5.80
C GLY A 77 9.79 -12.44 4.69
N LYS A 78 8.49 -12.35 4.99
CA LYS A 78 7.44 -11.93 4.05
C LYS A 78 6.49 -10.92 4.70
N ALA A 79 5.98 -10.01 3.88
CA ALA A 79 4.90 -9.12 4.24
C ALA A 79 3.92 -9.00 3.08
N SER A 80 2.62 -8.94 3.34
CA SER A 80 1.61 -8.66 2.32
C SER A 80 0.58 -7.69 2.84
N ALA A 81 -0.02 -6.93 1.92
CA ALA A 81 -1.12 -6.04 2.21
C ALA A 81 -2.14 -6.10 1.09
N SER A 82 -3.41 -5.95 1.42
CA SER A 82 -4.48 -5.74 0.46
C SER A 82 -5.60 -4.90 1.04
N GLY A 83 -6.39 -4.29 0.16
CA GLY A 83 -7.57 -3.57 0.57
C GLY A 83 -8.47 -3.21 -0.61
N THR A 84 -9.73 -2.96 -0.28
CA THR A 84 -10.77 -2.58 -1.23
C THR A 84 -11.59 -1.44 -0.65
N VAL A 85 -12.00 -0.51 -1.50
CA VAL A 85 -12.93 0.57 -1.16
C VAL A 85 -14.05 0.59 -2.20
N THR A 86 -15.29 0.53 -1.74
CA THR A 86 -16.51 0.59 -2.56
C THR A 86 -17.21 1.92 -2.34
N GLY A 87 -17.40 2.68 -3.41
CA GLY A 87 -18.11 3.95 -3.37
C GLY A 87 -19.64 3.80 -3.40
N PRO A 88 -20.38 4.91 -3.26
CA PRO A 88 -21.85 4.88 -3.13
C PRO A 88 -22.61 4.47 -4.39
N LYS A 89 -21.90 4.33 -5.51
CA LYS A 89 -22.43 3.86 -6.80
C LYS A 89 -22.08 2.39 -7.05
N GLY A 90 -21.61 1.66 -6.04
CA GLY A 90 -21.23 0.25 -6.13
C GLY A 90 -19.90 -0.02 -6.84
N LYS A 91 -19.21 1.00 -7.36
CA LYS A 91 -17.89 0.84 -7.97
C LYS A 91 -16.79 0.72 -6.92
N SER A 92 -15.88 -0.22 -7.11
CA SER A 92 -14.82 -0.53 -6.15
C SER A 92 -13.42 -0.33 -6.71
N ALA A 93 -12.53 0.22 -5.91
CA ALA A 93 -11.10 0.21 -6.16
C ALA A 93 -10.43 -0.78 -5.20
N SER A 94 -9.42 -1.49 -5.68
CA SER A 94 -8.64 -2.43 -4.86
C SER A 94 -7.15 -2.26 -5.08
N ALA A 95 -6.38 -2.63 -4.07
CA ALA A 95 -4.93 -2.71 -4.18
C ALA A 95 -4.41 -3.91 -3.39
N SER A 96 -3.32 -4.49 -3.85
CA SER A 96 -2.62 -5.56 -3.14
C SER A 96 -1.13 -5.49 -3.39
N GLY A 97 -0.35 -6.06 -2.48
CA GLY A 97 1.08 -6.18 -2.64
C GLY A 97 1.69 -7.17 -1.68
N GLN A 98 2.88 -7.64 -2.04
CA GLN A 98 3.69 -8.52 -1.23
C GLN A 98 5.16 -8.11 -1.33
N ALA A 99 5.90 -8.32 -0.26
CA ALA A 99 7.34 -8.22 -0.22
C ALA A 99 7.93 -9.45 0.46
N THR A 100 9.12 -9.85 0.03
CA THR A 100 9.92 -10.90 0.63
C THR A 100 11.34 -10.39 0.89
N TYR A 101 11.92 -10.82 2.00
CA TYR A 101 13.21 -10.37 2.52
C TYR A 101 13.94 -11.61 3.03
N GLY A 102 15.12 -11.90 2.49
CA GLY A 102 15.93 -13.03 2.93
C GLY A 102 17.20 -13.21 2.09
N ASN A 103 18.25 -13.76 2.71
CA ASN A 103 19.51 -14.11 2.02
C ASN A 103 20.09 -12.97 1.18
N GLY A 104 20.13 -11.75 1.73
CA GLY A 104 20.65 -10.57 1.02
C GLY A 104 19.77 -10.04 -0.12
N THR A 105 18.61 -10.66 -0.37
CA THR A 105 17.68 -10.28 -1.44
C THR A 105 16.38 -9.74 -0.84
N VAL A 106 15.88 -8.67 -1.42
CA VAL A 106 14.55 -8.11 -1.16
C VAL A 106 13.79 -8.07 -2.47
N SER A 107 12.60 -8.66 -2.51
CA SER A 107 11.71 -8.54 -3.66
C SER A 107 10.32 -8.11 -3.24
N GLY A 108 9.59 -7.50 -4.15
CA GLY A 108 8.20 -7.16 -3.92
C GLY A 108 7.43 -6.94 -5.20
N SER A 109 6.11 -7.01 -5.08
CA SER A 109 5.18 -6.74 -6.16
C SER A 109 3.89 -6.16 -5.63
N GLY A 110 3.13 -5.52 -6.51
CA GLY A 110 1.82 -5.02 -6.17
C GLY A 110 0.97 -4.69 -7.39
N THR A 111 -0.32 -4.58 -7.15
CA THR A 111 -1.35 -4.25 -8.12
C THR A 111 -2.33 -3.25 -7.53
N ALA A 112 -2.89 -2.40 -8.38
CA ALA A 112 -3.97 -1.49 -8.02
C ALA A 112 -4.97 -1.42 -9.17
N THR A 113 -6.24 -1.68 -8.87
CA THR A 113 -7.35 -1.64 -9.81
C THR A 113 -8.30 -0.51 -9.42
N GLY A 114 -8.54 0.42 -10.35
CA GLY A 114 -9.46 1.52 -10.13
C GLY A 114 -10.94 1.10 -10.25
N PRO A 115 -11.87 2.00 -9.88
CA PRO A 115 -13.32 1.75 -9.93
C PRO A 115 -13.89 1.52 -11.34
N ASN A 116 -13.08 1.75 -12.37
CA ASN A 116 -13.42 1.50 -13.77
C ASN A 116 -12.70 0.26 -14.34
N GLY A 117 -12.16 -0.61 -13.48
CA GLY A 117 -11.54 -1.89 -13.86
C GLY A 117 -10.13 -1.80 -14.44
N LYS A 118 -9.59 -0.59 -14.65
CA LYS A 118 -8.21 -0.42 -15.13
C LYS A 118 -7.21 -0.74 -14.01
N THR A 119 -6.21 -1.55 -14.32
CA THR A 119 -5.23 -2.08 -13.37
C THR A 119 -3.82 -1.65 -13.71
N ALA A 120 -3.08 -1.13 -12.73
CA ALA A 120 -1.64 -0.96 -12.78
C ALA A 120 -0.95 -1.99 -11.89
N SER A 121 0.27 -2.38 -12.25
CA SER A 121 1.07 -3.33 -11.48
C SER A 121 2.53 -2.94 -11.48
N GLY A 122 3.30 -3.50 -10.55
CA GLY A 122 4.74 -3.37 -10.56
C GLY A 122 5.40 -4.42 -9.69
N SER A 123 6.68 -4.63 -9.94
CA SER A 123 7.53 -5.52 -9.16
C SER A 123 8.96 -4.99 -9.12
N GLY A 124 9.70 -5.46 -8.14
CA GLY A 124 11.11 -5.18 -8.05
C GLY A 124 11.85 -6.19 -7.20
N THR A 125 13.12 -6.36 -7.50
CA THR A 125 14.07 -7.17 -6.76
C THR A 125 15.35 -6.38 -6.58
N VAL A 126 15.92 -6.43 -5.38
CA VAL A 126 17.23 -5.88 -5.04
C VAL A 126 18.02 -6.97 -4.34
N THR A 127 19.22 -7.25 -4.82
CA THR A 127 20.12 -8.28 -4.28
C THR A 127 21.44 -7.63 -3.88
N ASN A 128 21.85 -7.83 -2.62
CA ASN A 128 23.17 -7.44 -2.15
C ASN A 128 24.22 -8.41 -2.71
N THR A 129 25.26 -7.88 -3.35
CA THR A 129 26.33 -8.66 -3.99
C THR A 129 27.64 -8.63 -3.19
N GLY A 130 27.65 -8.06 -1.99
CA GLY A 130 28.84 -7.83 -1.16
C GLY A 130 29.60 -6.54 -1.49
N SER A 131 29.73 -6.17 -2.77
CA SER A 131 30.38 -4.93 -3.22
C SER A 131 29.39 -3.82 -3.64
N GLY A 132 28.11 -4.14 -3.68
CA GLY A 132 27.03 -3.27 -4.14
C GLY A 132 25.66 -3.93 -4.08
N TYR A 133 24.76 -3.46 -4.94
CA TYR A 133 23.42 -4.03 -5.11
C TYR A 133 23.06 -4.15 -6.58
N ASP A 134 22.55 -5.30 -6.97
CA ASP A 134 21.83 -5.48 -8.22
C ASP A 134 20.36 -5.15 -8.00
N TYR A 135 19.74 -4.45 -8.94
CA TYR A 135 18.31 -4.19 -8.89
C TYR A 135 17.66 -4.42 -10.24
N THR A 136 16.40 -4.85 -10.18
CA THR A 136 15.48 -4.84 -11.32
C THR A 136 14.14 -4.34 -10.80
N VAL A 137 13.56 -3.37 -11.50
CA VAL A 137 12.22 -2.86 -11.21
C VAL A 137 11.43 -2.80 -12.52
N SER A 138 10.18 -3.23 -12.45
CA SER A 138 9.24 -3.18 -13.57
C SER A 138 7.91 -2.60 -13.10
N GLY A 139 7.29 -1.79 -13.96
CA GLY A 139 5.97 -1.24 -13.69
C GLY A 139 5.14 -1.19 -14.96
N THR A 140 3.91 -1.68 -14.88
CA THR A 140 2.91 -1.63 -15.94
C THR A 140 1.81 -0.66 -15.54
N GLY A 141 1.66 0.40 -16.33
CA GLY A 141 0.59 1.38 -16.11
C GLY A 141 -0.78 0.82 -16.47
N SER A 142 -1.84 1.52 -16.04
CA SER A 142 -3.25 1.18 -16.32
C SER A 142 -3.66 1.13 -17.79
N ASN A 143 -2.74 1.51 -18.68
CA ASN A 143 -2.90 1.49 -20.13
C ASN A 143 -2.07 0.36 -20.78
N GLY A 144 -1.51 -0.56 -19.99
CA GLY A 144 -0.75 -1.72 -20.47
C GLY A 144 0.73 -1.46 -20.75
N ASN A 145 1.17 -0.21 -20.77
CA ASN A 145 2.58 0.13 -21.03
C ASN A 145 3.47 -0.26 -19.85
N THR A 146 4.51 -1.07 -20.13
CA THR A 146 5.49 -1.53 -19.15
C THR A 146 6.81 -0.79 -19.30
N LYS A 147 7.40 -0.37 -18.19
CA LYS A 147 8.78 0.14 -18.11
C LYS A 147 9.57 -0.70 -17.15
N THR A 148 10.73 -1.18 -17.60
CA THR A 148 11.68 -1.94 -16.79
C THR A 148 12.98 -1.17 -16.69
N LYS A 149 13.58 -1.17 -15.50
CA LYS A 149 14.92 -0.65 -15.25
C LYS A 149 15.69 -1.64 -14.39
N SER A 150 16.88 -2.00 -14.83
CA SER A 150 17.81 -2.81 -14.07
C SER A 150 19.20 -2.17 -14.05
N GLY A 151 20.03 -2.59 -13.09
CA GLY A 151 21.43 -2.20 -13.03
C GLY A 151 22.09 -2.62 -11.73
N THR A 152 23.38 -2.32 -11.64
CA THR A 152 24.23 -2.58 -10.47
C THR A 152 24.70 -1.25 -9.90
N ALA A 153 24.57 -1.07 -8.60
CA ALA A 153 25.08 0.08 -7.87
C ALA A 153 26.15 -0.36 -6.87
N ASN A 154 27.42 -0.01 -7.13
CA ASN A 154 28.54 -0.29 -6.23
C ASN A 154 28.67 0.81 -5.16
N GLY A 155 29.00 0.40 -3.93
CA GLY A 155 29.02 1.24 -2.72
C GLY A 155 30.11 2.32 -2.63
N SER A 156 30.68 2.77 -3.75
CA SER A 156 31.83 3.67 -3.75
C SER A 156 31.61 4.95 -4.55
N LYS A 157 30.43 5.58 -4.52
CA LYS A 157 30.33 7.03 -4.82
C LYS A 157 29.28 7.68 -3.94
N LYS A 158 29.75 8.52 -2.99
CA LYS A 158 29.00 9.63 -2.38
C LYS A 158 28.66 10.63 -3.50
N GLY A 159 27.72 10.25 -4.36
CA GLY A 159 27.32 10.98 -5.55
C GLY A 159 26.45 12.16 -5.16
N LYS A 160 27.07 13.34 -5.03
CA LYS A 160 26.44 14.67 -4.99
C LYS A 160 25.22 14.66 -5.93
N LEU A 161 24.00 14.81 -5.40
CA LEU A 161 22.82 15.11 -6.22
C LEU A 161 23.13 16.39 -7.01
N LYS A 162 23.50 16.25 -8.28
CA LYS A 162 23.55 17.39 -9.19
C LYS A 162 22.13 17.60 -9.70
N GLY A 163 21.63 18.82 -9.47
CA GLY A 163 20.27 19.24 -9.78
C GLY A 163 19.89 18.94 -11.22
N ARG A 164 18.63 18.52 -11.39
CA ARG A 164 17.98 18.38 -12.68
C ARG A 164 17.78 19.79 -13.28
N LYS A 165 18.51 20.13 -14.33
CA LYS A 165 18.19 21.23 -15.27
C LYS A 165 17.80 20.61 -16.61
N GLY A 166 16.77 21.16 -17.23
CA GLY A 166 16.21 20.74 -18.52
C GLY A 166 14.75 20.33 -18.35
#